data_AF-A0A524GYV5-F1
#
_entry.id   AF-A0A524GYV5-F1
#
_cell.length_a   1.000
_cell.length_b   1.000
_cell.length_c   1.000
_cell.angle_alpha   90.00
_cell.angle_beta   90.00
_cell.angle_gamma   90.00
#
_symmetry.space_group_name_H-M   'P 1'
#
loop_
_entity.id
_entity.type
_entity.pdbx_description
1 polymer ?
#
loop_
_entity_poly.entity_id
_entity_poly.type
_entity_poly.pdbx_seq_one_letter_code
_entity_poly.pdbx_strand_id
1 'polypeptide(L)'
;MSRNSTEESHFVSLLLNVEDDLKTIPEPMLFGIFGRFRALEPLLGKGITEENIKLMIDFLTADCSCVIKDDLPGMDILFTNSWDNPATAMVNRIFDDNPSLLHH
;
A
#
# COMPACT_ATOMS: atom_id res chain seq x y z
N MET A 1 -5.76 14.95 5.38
CA MET A 1 -4.77 15.49 4.42
C MET A 1 -5.52 16.38 3.44
N SER A 2 -4.91 17.47 2.98
CA SER A 2 -5.51 18.41 2.05
C SER A 2 -5.04 18.09 0.64
N ARG A 3 -5.95 17.94 -0.32
CA ARG A 3 -5.66 17.62 -1.73
C ARG A 3 -4.65 18.54 -2.42
N ASN A 4 -4.42 19.72 -1.85
CA ASN A 4 -3.50 20.74 -2.37
C ASN A 4 -2.19 20.82 -1.58
N SER A 5 -1.91 19.87 -0.67
CA SER A 5 -0.65 19.87 0.08
C SER A 5 0.50 19.37 -0.80
N THR A 6 1.68 19.92 -0.57
CA THR A 6 2.90 19.55 -1.31
C THR A 6 3.29 18.10 -1.02
N GLU A 7 3.07 17.64 0.21
CA GLU A 7 3.32 16.26 0.65
C GLU A 7 2.41 15.26 -0.08
N GLU A 8 1.12 15.58 -0.26
CA GLU A 8 0.20 14.74 -1.02
C GLU A 8 0.61 14.66 -2.49
N SER A 9 1.00 15.79 -3.10
CA SER A 9 1.49 15.81 -4.49
C SER A 9 2.75 14.96 -4.69
N HIS A 10 3.71 15.04 -3.76
CA HIS A 10 4.91 14.19 -3.79
C HIS A 10 4.57 12.72 -3.63
N PHE A 11 3.68 12.37 -2.69
CA PHE A 11 3.27 10.98 -2.48
C PHE A 11 2.58 10.39 -3.71
N VAL A 12 1.65 11.13 -4.32
CA VAL A 12 1.01 10.72 -5.58
C VAL A 12 2.03 10.55 -6.69
N SER A 13 3.00 11.46 -6.79
CA SER A 13 4.09 11.31 -7.78
C SER A 13 4.89 10.03 -7.53
N LEU A 14 5.22 9.67 -6.29
CA LEU A 14 5.95 8.43 -6.01
C LEU A 14 5.15 7.20 -6.46
N LEU A 15 3.85 7.16 -6.20
CA LEU A 15 2.97 6.05 -6.61
C LEU A 15 2.83 5.95 -8.14
N LEU A 16 2.59 7.07 -8.82
CA LEU A 16 2.41 7.10 -10.28
C LEU A 16 3.72 6.89 -11.07
N ASN A 17 4.86 6.79 -10.41
CA ASN A 17 6.12 6.39 -11.05
C ASN A 17 6.48 4.93 -10.78
N VAL A 18 5.65 4.17 -10.02
CA VAL A 18 5.84 2.71 -9.84
C VAL A 18 5.96 2.01 -11.19
N GLU A 19 5.17 2.44 -12.17
CA GLU A 19 5.31 2.09 -13.58
C GLU A 19 5.15 3.33 -14.47
N ASP A 20 5.71 3.28 -15.68
CA ASP A 20 5.83 4.43 -16.57
C ASP A 20 4.50 4.92 -17.15
N ASP A 21 3.52 4.03 -17.31
CA ASP A 21 2.26 4.29 -17.99
C ASP A 21 1.13 4.78 -17.07
N LEU A 22 1.24 4.55 -15.75
CA LEU A 22 0.20 4.87 -14.75
C LEU A 22 -0.28 6.32 -14.80
N LYS A 23 0.61 7.28 -15.11
CA LYS A 23 0.27 8.71 -15.19
C LYS A 23 -0.79 9.04 -16.23
N THR A 24 -0.95 8.17 -17.23
CA THR A 24 -1.86 8.40 -18.36
C THR A 24 -3.18 7.64 -18.23
N ILE A 25 -3.31 6.78 -17.22
CA ILE A 25 -4.47 5.90 -17.04
C ILE A 25 -5.51 6.62 -16.17
N PRO A 26 -6.69 6.98 -16.71
CA PRO A 26 -7.72 7.71 -15.98
C PRO A 26 -8.66 6.76 -15.21
N GLU A 27 -8.10 5.75 -14.54
CA GLU A 27 -8.84 4.75 -13.77
C GLU A 27 -8.45 4.77 -12.28
N PRO A 28 -9.33 4.33 -11.37
CA PRO A 28 -8.96 4.11 -9.98
C PRO A 28 -7.78 3.13 -9.87
N MET A 29 -6.88 3.38 -8.93
CA MET A 29 -5.68 2.56 -8.70
C MET A 29 -5.62 2.14 -7.23
N LEU A 30 -5.36 0.86 -6.98
CA LEU A 30 -5.13 0.33 -5.63
C LEU A 30 -3.69 -0.16 -5.51
N PHE A 31 -2.89 0.53 -4.71
CA PHE A 31 -1.49 0.18 -4.45
C PHE A 31 -1.36 -0.65 -3.17
N GLY A 32 -0.80 -1.86 -3.29
CA GLY A 32 -0.36 -2.65 -2.15
C GLY A 32 1.02 -2.21 -1.70
N ILE A 33 1.15 -1.72 -0.45
CA ILE A 33 2.42 -1.27 0.12
C ILE A 33 2.79 -2.14 1.32
N PHE A 34 4.01 -2.68 1.32
CA PHE A 34 4.47 -3.62 2.35
C PHE A 34 5.97 -3.51 2.63
N GLY A 35 6.47 -4.26 3.62
CA GLY A 35 7.90 -4.52 3.80
C GLY A 35 8.78 -3.25 3.83
N ARG A 36 8.47 -2.27 4.68
CA ARG A 36 9.14 -0.96 4.69
C ARG A 36 8.94 -0.18 3.39
N PHE A 37 7.67 0.09 3.05
CA PHE A 37 7.30 1.00 1.98
C PHE A 37 7.73 0.55 0.57
N ARG A 38 7.64 -0.74 0.26
CA ARG A 38 7.68 -1.25 -1.12
C ARG A 38 6.29 -1.29 -1.70
N ALA A 39 6.07 -0.58 -2.80
CA ALA A 39 4.82 -0.58 -3.54
C ALA A 39 4.90 -1.57 -4.71
N LEU A 40 3.89 -2.44 -4.82
CA LEU A 40 3.69 -3.31 -5.98
C LEU A 40 2.99 -2.57 -7.13
N GLU A 41 2.97 -3.20 -8.30
CA GLU A 41 2.06 -2.85 -9.39
C GLU A 41 0.61 -2.74 -8.85
N PRO A 42 -0.12 -1.65 -9.18
CA PRO A 42 -1.46 -1.44 -8.66
C PRO A 42 -2.51 -2.29 -9.38
N LEU A 43 -3.62 -2.58 -8.69
CA LEU A 43 -4.84 -2.99 -9.38
C LEU A 43 -5.52 -1.76 -10.00
N LEU A 44 -5.90 -1.87 -11.27
CA LEU A 44 -6.49 -0.77 -12.05
C LEU A 44 -7.98 -1.02 -12.32
N GLY A 45 -8.82 -0.02 -12.08
CA GLY A 45 -10.22 0.03 -12.50
C GLY A 45 -10.99 -1.27 -12.24
N LYS A 46 -11.36 -1.98 -13.32
CA LYS A 46 -12.12 -3.25 -13.25
C LYS A 46 -11.34 -4.41 -12.61
N GLY A 47 -10.02 -4.30 -12.53
CA GLY A 47 -9.15 -5.24 -11.83
C GLY A 47 -9.24 -5.11 -10.31
N ILE A 48 -9.86 -4.05 -9.78
CA ILE A 48 -10.12 -3.91 -8.35
C ILE A 48 -11.35 -4.75 -7.99
N THR A 49 -11.13 -6.06 -7.83
CA THR A 49 -12.14 -7.04 -7.41
C THR A 49 -11.77 -7.67 -6.08
N GLU A 50 -12.73 -8.27 -5.39
CA GLU A 50 -12.48 -8.96 -4.11
C GLU A 50 -11.43 -10.06 -4.26
N GLU A 51 -11.49 -10.82 -5.36
CA GLU A 51 -10.55 -11.91 -5.65
C GLU A 51 -9.12 -11.38 -5.85
N ASN A 52 -8.96 -10.30 -6.62
CA ASN A 52 -7.64 -9.72 -6.89
C ASN A 52 -7.07 -9.03 -5.65
N ILE A 53 -7.91 -8.37 -4.85
CA ILE A 53 -7.50 -7.81 -3.56
C ILE A 53 -7.06 -8.93 -2.62
N LYS A 54 -7.81 -10.03 -2.57
CA LYS A 54 -7.44 -11.19 -1.76
C LYS A 54 -6.11 -11.77 -2.21
N LEU A 55 -5.90 -11.93 -3.53
CA LEU A 55 -4.63 -12.42 -4.07
C LEU A 55 -3.46 -11.51 -3.71
N MET A 56 -3.65 -10.19 -3.80
CA MET A 56 -2.66 -9.21 -3.37
C MET A 56 -2.36 -9.36 -1.88
N ILE A 57 -3.38 -9.46 -1.02
CA ILE A 57 -3.19 -9.65 0.43
C ILE A 57 -2.44 -10.96 0.71
N ASP A 58 -2.86 -12.07 0.10
CA ASP A 58 -2.23 -13.38 0.26
C ASP A 58 -0.75 -13.33 -0.16
N PHE A 59 -0.42 -12.57 -1.21
CA PHE A 59 0.97 -12.33 -1.61
C PHE A 59 1.75 -11.51 -0.58
N LEU A 60 1.15 -10.45 -0.04
CA LEU A 60 1.78 -9.58 0.97
C LEU A 60 2.03 -10.30 2.30
N THR A 61 1.19 -11.29 2.63
CA THR A 61 1.24 -12.04 3.89
C THR A 61 1.95 -13.39 3.80
N ALA A 62 2.37 -13.81 2.60
CA ALA A 62 3.08 -15.08 2.43
C ALA A 62 4.41 -15.11 3.21
N ASP A 63 4.73 -16.29 3.76
CA ASP A 63 5.78 -16.52 4.77
C ASP A 63 7.22 -16.11 4.36
N CYS A 64 7.44 -15.75 3.10
CA CYS A 64 8.75 -15.34 2.56
C CYS A 64 8.79 -13.89 2.06
N SER A 65 7.64 -13.22 1.90
CA SER A 65 7.57 -11.91 1.23
C SER A 65 8.27 -10.80 2.03
N CYS A 66 8.44 -10.97 3.35
CA CYS A 66 9.17 -10.02 4.19
C CYS A 66 10.68 -10.31 4.31
N VAL A 67 11.13 -11.51 3.96
CA VAL A 67 12.53 -11.96 4.11
C VAL A 67 13.34 -11.74 2.83
N ILE A 68 12.67 -11.76 1.66
CA ILE A 68 13.31 -11.61 0.34
C ILE A 68 12.82 -10.35 -0.37
N LYS A 69 12.80 -9.21 0.34
CA LYS A 69 12.25 -7.94 -0.16
C LYS A 69 12.88 -7.50 -1.49
N ASP A 70 14.19 -7.65 -1.63
CA ASP A 70 14.95 -7.14 -2.77
C ASP A 70 14.69 -7.93 -4.07
N ASP A 71 14.23 -9.18 -3.97
CA ASP A 71 13.86 -10.01 -5.13
C ASP A 71 12.38 -9.92 -5.48
N LEU A 72 11.58 -9.18 -4.69
CA LEU A 72 10.16 -8.99 -5.01
C LEU A 72 9.98 -7.85 -6.01
N PRO A 73 9.06 -7.99 -6.98
CA PRO A 73 8.74 -6.90 -7.90
C PRO A 73 8.25 -5.65 -7.14
N GLY A 74 8.29 -4.51 -7.81
CA GLY A 74 7.84 -3.23 -7.27
C GLY A 74 8.97 -2.25 -6.94
N MET A 75 8.61 -1.11 -6.37
CA MET A 75 9.51 0.00 -6.10
C MET A 75 9.39 0.47 -4.65
N ASP A 76 10.53 0.82 -4.06
CA ASP A 76 10.54 1.47 -2.75
C ASP A 76 10.11 2.92 -2.87
N ILE A 77 9.10 3.31 -2.09
CA ILE A 77 8.65 4.70 -1.99
C ILE A 77 9.28 5.35 -0.76
N LEU A 78 9.69 6.62 -0.93
CA LEU A 78 10.36 7.37 0.13
C LEU A 78 9.38 7.73 1.24
N PHE A 79 9.86 7.62 2.48
CA PHE A 79 9.11 7.94 3.68
C PHE A 79 10.05 8.56 4.73
N THR A 80 9.53 9.52 5.49
CA THR A 80 10.35 10.37 6.36
C THR A 80 10.44 9.91 7.81
N ASN A 81 9.56 9.02 8.29
CA ASN A 81 9.59 8.64 9.71
C ASN A 81 10.51 7.42 9.91
N SER A 82 10.79 7.08 11.17
CA SER A 82 11.58 5.90 11.48
C SER A 82 10.73 4.64 11.38
N TRP A 83 11.22 3.63 10.68
CA TRP A 83 10.61 2.29 10.68
C TRP A 83 10.77 1.60 12.04
N ASP A 84 11.84 1.90 12.78
CA ASP A 84 12.16 1.22 14.03
C ASP A 84 11.23 1.62 15.18
N ASN A 85 10.44 2.68 15.00
CA ASN A 85 9.40 3.10 15.94
C ASN A 85 8.12 3.47 15.18
N PRO A 86 7.41 2.47 14.63
CA PRO A 86 6.23 2.71 13.82
C PRO A 86 5.09 3.25 14.69
N ALA A 87 4.30 4.17 14.14
CA ALA A 87 3.06 4.59 14.79
C ALA A 87 2.09 3.40 14.88
N THR A 88 1.23 3.39 15.91
CA THR A 88 0.14 2.41 16.03
C THR A 88 -0.65 2.35 14.73
N ALA A 89 -0.77 1.13 14.17
CA ALA A 89 -1.52 0.92 12.95
C ALA A 89 -2.95 1.46 13.11
N MET A 90 -3.46 2.14 12.08
CA MET A 90 -4.82 2.70 12.10
C MET A 90 -5.86 1.60 12.37
N VAL A 91 -5.61 0.37 11.90
CA VAL A 91 -6.47 -0.79 12.16
C VAL A 91 -6.63 -1.09 13.66
N ASN A 92 -5.58 -0.91 14.46
CA ASN A 92 -5.67 -1.14 15.91
C ASN A 92 -6.61 -0.12 16.54
N ARG A 93 -6.53 1.16 16.14
CA ARG A 93 -7.48 2.18 16.60
C ARG A 93 -8.91 1.86 16.17
N ILE A 94 -9.09 1.38 14.94
CA ILE A 94 -10.42 0.95 14.45
C ILE A 94 -10.96 -0.18 15.33
N PHE A 95 -10.15 -1.17 15.69
CA PHE A 95 -10.58 -2.24 16.59
C PHE A 95 -10.86 -1.75 18.01
N ASP A 96 -10.02 -0.87 18.55
CA ASP A 96 -10.20 -0.26 19.87
C ASP A 96 -11.54 0.50 19.94
N ASP A 97 -11.88 1.24 18.87
CA ASP A 97 -13.13 1.99 18.75
C ASP A 97 -14.34 1.11 18.39
N ASN A 98 -14.11 -0.09 17.83
CA ASN A 98 -15.14 -1.02 17.35
C ASN A 98 -14.87 -2.46 17.82
N PRO A 99 -14.99 -2.74 19.13
CA PRO A 99 -14.65 -4.05 19.69
C PRO A 99 -15.51 -5.21 19.15
N SER A 100 -16.66 -4.92 18.53
CA SER A 100 -17.50 -5.92 17.85
C SER A 100 -16.88 -6.48 16.56
N LEU A 101 -15.87 -5.85 15.99
CA LEU A 101 -15.14 -6.31 14.80
C LEU A 101 -14.02 -7.30 15.14
N LEU A 102 -13.69 -7.48 16.42
CA LEU A 102 -12.77 -8.52 16.88
C LEU A 102 -13.48 -9.87 16.77
N HIS A 103 -13.21 -10.62 15.70
CA HIS A 103 -13.58 -12.03 15.64
C HIS A 103 -12.65 -12.81 16.59
N HIS A 104 -13.26 -13.50 17.56
CA HIS A 104 -12.59 -14.44 18.47
C HIS A 104 -12.06 -15.68 17.75
#